data_AF-A0A537D1M8-F1
#
_entry.id   AF-A0A537D1M8-F1
#
_cell.length_a   1.000
_cell.length_b   1.000
_cell.length_c   1.000
_cell.angle_alpha   90.00
_cell.angle_beta   90.00
_cell.angle_gamma   90.00
#
_symmetry.space_group_name_H-M   'P 1'
#
loop_
_entity.id
_entity.type
_entity.pdbx_description
1 polymer ?
#
loop_
_entity_poly.entity_id
_entity_poly.type
_entity_poly.pdbx_seq_one_letter_code
_entity_poly.pdbx_strand_id
1 'polypeptide(L)'
;KDLSAEKRKLVDPGLLDAADQGKKFSMLEILDAQHKRGALGAHMNLFHRDYDLLLTPALSIVAFDAGKNVADSMLPCGLTRAGLPVGLQIVGPRYADARVLRAARAFESARPFALPDLRQL
;
A
#
# COMPACT_ATOMS: atom_id res chain seq x y z
N LYS A 1 7.84 -18.02 20.36
CA LYS A 1 9.04 -18.88 20.59
C LYS A 1 10.12 -18.34 19.67
N ASP A 2 11.22 -17.86 20.23
CA ASP A 2 12.24 -17.17 19.42
C ASP A 2 12.98 -18.11 18.46
N LEU A 3 13.48 -17.51 17.38
CA LEU A 3 14.32 -18.18 16.39
C LEU A 3 15.69 -18.48 17.01
N SER A 4 16.20 -19.70 16.79
CA SER A 4 17.60 -20.03 17.12
C SER A 4 18.57 -19.22 16.27
N ALA A 5 19.80 -19.04 16.74
CA ALA A 5 20.84 -18.26 16.04
C ALA A 5 21.04 -18.73 14.58
N GLU A 6 21.11 -20.04 14.34
CA GLU A 6 21.22 -20.59 12.98
C GLU A 6 20.00 -20.29 12.10
N LYS A 7 18.78 -20.26 12.68
CA LYS A 7 17.58 -19.88 11.92
C LYS A 7 17.51 -18.39 11.64
N ARG A 8 18.06 -17.52 12.51
CA ARG A 8 18.16 -16.07 12.24
C ARG A 8 19.06 -15.78 11.03
N LYS A 9 20.12 -16.56 10.78
CA LYS A 9 20.98 -16.42 9.57
C LYS A 9 20.26 -16.66 8.23
N LEU A 10 19.06 -17.27 8.26
CA LEU A 10 18.25 -17.56 7.07
C LEU A 10 17.17 -16.49 6.82
N VAL A 11 17.07 -15.48 7.68
CA VAL A 11 16.07 -14.41 7.58
C VAL A 11 16.69 -13.20 6.87
N ASP A 12 15.90 -12.54 6.03
CA ASP A 12 16.29 -11.27 5.42
C ASP A 12 16.77 -10.25 6.47
N PRO A 13 17.91 -9.56 6.26
CA PRO A 13 18.44 -8.58 7.22
C PRO A 13 17.46 -7.45 7.55
N GLY A 14 16.72 -6.94 6.56
CA GLY A 14 15.73 -5.87 6.77
C GLY A 14 14.56 -6.34 7.64
N LEU A 15 14.14 -7.59 7.50
CA LEU A 15 13.13 -8.20 8.36
C LEU A 15 13.64 -8.44 9.80
N LEU A 16 14.92 -8.78 9.98
CA LEU A 16 15.55 -8.85 11.30
C LEU A 16 15.60 -7.47 11.97
N ASP A 17 16.04 -6.44 11.24
CA ASP A 17 16.08 -5.06 11.72
C ASP A 17 14.68 -4.58 12.11
N ALA A 18 13.67 -4.79 11.25
CA ALA A 18 12.28 -4.43 11.55
C ALA A 18 11.75 -5.13 12.81
N ALA A 19 12.07 -6.41 13.02
CA ALA A 19 11.70 -7.15 14.22
C ALA A 19 12.41 -6.61 15.48
N ASP A 20 13.69 -6.24 15.38
CA ASP A 20 14.48 -5.72 16.49
C ASP A 20 14.15 -4.24 16.80
N GLN A 21 13.60 -3.46 15.85
CA GLN A 21 12.90 -2.20 16.12
C GLN A 21 11.55 -2.45 16.82
N GLY A 22 10.76 -3.42 16.34
CA GLY A 22 9.44 -3.74 16.89
C GLY A 22 9.46 -4.12 18.38
N LYS A 23 10.53 -4.77 18.85
CA LYS A 23 10.75 -5.10 20.27
C LYS A 23 10.88 -3.90 21.20
N LYS A 24 11.10 -2.69 20.67
CA LYS A 24 11.30 -1.47 21.47
C LYS A 24 9.99 -0.86 21.95
N PHE A 25 8.86 -1.18 21.31
CA PHE A 25 7.55 -0.65 21.70
C PHE A 25 7.02 -1.32 22.97
N SER A 26 6.68 -0.49 23.95
CA SER A 26 5.97 -0.92 25.15
C SER A 26 4.50 -1.25 24.87
N MET A 27 3.89 -2.01 25.79
CA MET A 27 2.45 -2.31 25.70
C MET A 27 1.58 -1.04 25.71
N LEU A 28 2.01 0.02 26.42
CA LEU A 28 1.28 1.29 26.47
C LEU A 28 1.32 2.03 25.13
N GLU A 29 2.46 2.06 24.45
CA GLU A 29 2.58 2.64 23.10
C GLU A 29 1.75 1.84 22.08
N ILE A 30 1.72 0.51 22.19
CA ILE A 30 0.86 -0.34 21.36
C ILE A 30 -0.62 -0.01 21.60
N LEU A 31 -1.06 0.14 22.85
CA LEU A 31 -2.45 0.48 23.19
C LEU A 31 -2.85 1.88 22.68
N ASP A 32 -1.99 2.88 22.82
CA ASP A 32 -2.20 4.22 22.25
C ASP A 32 -2.27 4.18 20.71
N ALA A 33 -1.38 3.43 20.05
CA ALA A 33 -1.44 3.20 18.61
C ALA A 33 -2.74 2.49 18.18
N GLN A 34 -3.25 1.54 18.98
CA GLN A 34 -4.56 0.92 18.72
C GLN A 34 -5.71 1.93 18.84
N HIS A 35 -5.67 2.83 19.83
CA HIS A 35 -6.66 3.90 19.97
C HIS A 35 -6.65 4.82 18.74
N LYS A 36 -5.47 5.31 18.35
CA LYS A 36 -5.28 6.17 17.16
C LYS A 36 -5.77 5.50 15.87
N ARG A 37 -5.49 4.20 15.70
CA ARG A 37 -6.02 3.38 14.59
C ARG A 37 -7.55 3.29 14.62
N GLY A 38 -8.14 3.12 15.81
CA GLY A 38 -9.60 3.13 16.00
C GLY A 38 -10.24 4.46 15.60
N ALA A 39 -9.64 5.58 16.03
CA ALA A 39 -10.10 6.93 15.68
C ALA A 39 -10.04 7.18 14.16
N LEU A 40 -8.96 6.77 13.49
CA LEU A 40 -8.85 6.83 12.02
C LEU A 40 -9.94 5.98 11.33
N GLY A 41 -10.20 4.77 11.84
CA GLY A 41 -11.28 3.92 11.33
C GLY A 41 -12.67 4.56 11.48
N ALA A 42 -12.93 5.20 12.61
CA ALA A 42 -14.17 5.96 12.83
C ALA A 42 -14.29 7.16 11.87
N HIS A 43 -13.20 7.89 11.64
CA HIS A 43 -13.17 9.00 10.68
C HIS A 43 -13.45 8.52 9.25
N MET A 44 -12.82 7.43 8.79
CA MET A 44 -13.08 6.87 7.46
C MET A 44 -14.51 6.35 7.29
N ASN A 45 -15.11 5.77 8.34
CA ASN A 45 -16.52 5.38 8.31
C ASN A 45 -17.46 6.60 8.18
N LEU A 46 -17.13 7.73 8.81
CA LEU A 46 -17.89 8.97 8.69
C LEU A 46 -17.71 9.60 7.31
N PHE A 47 -16.48 9.68 6.79
CA PHE A 47 -16.18 10.14 5.43
C PHE A 47 -17.01 9.38 4.38
N HIS A 48 -17.09 8.04 4.50
CA HIS A 48 -17.85 7.21 3.58
C HIS A 48 -19.37 7.23 3.76
N ARG A 49 -19.92 8.10 4.63
CA ARG A 49 -21.35 8.45 4.59
C ARG A 49 -21.67 9.45 3.49
N ASP A 50 -20.75 10.36 3.23
CA ASP A 50 -20.93 11.48 2.30
C ASP A 50 -20.21 11.23 0.95
N TYR A 51 -19.20 10.35 0.94
CA TYR A 51 -18.40 10.02 -0.25
C TYR A 51 -18.32 8.51 -0.52
N ASP A 52 -18.83 8.06 -1.66
CA ASP A 52 -18.84 6.63 -2.02
C ASP A 52 -17.45 6.01 -2.24
N LEU A 53 -16.45 6.83 -2.58
CA LEU A 53 -15.07 6.46 -2.89
C LEU A 53 -14.10 7.58 -2.50
N LEU A 54 -12.87 7.20 -2.12
CA LEU A 54 -11.71 8.08 -2.01
C LEU A 54 -10.68 7.66 -3.07
N LEU A 55 -10.18 8.64 -3.82
CA LEU A 55 -9.15 8.46 -4.85
C LEU A 55 -7.86 9.12 -4.40
N THR A 56 -6.76 8.36 -4.36
CA THR A 56 -5.42 8.87 -4.00
C THR A 56 -4.38 8.34 -4.97
N PRO A 57 -3.26 9.05 -5.20
CA PRO A 57 -2.06 8.42 -5.73
C PRO A 57 -1.73 7.19 -4.87
N ALA A 58 -1.44 6.05 -5.50
CA ALA A 58 -1.06 4.85 -4.76
C ALA A 58 0.28 5.04 -4.02
N LEU A 59 1.13 5.92 -4.54
CA LEU A 59 2.40 6.33 -3.97
C LEU A 59 2.57 7.85 -4.15
N SER A 60 3.22 8.50 -3.18
CA SER A 60 3.69 9.89 -3.30
C SER A 60 4.98 10.02 -4.12
N ILE A 61 5.45 8.92 -4.71
CA ILE A 61 6.69 8.80 -5.49
C ILE A 61 6.42 8.01 -6.78
N VAL A 62 7.28 8.19 -7.77
CA VAL A 62 7.30 7.37 -8.99
C VAL A 62 8.06 6.06 -8.75
N ALA A 63 7.97 5.11 -9.69
CA ALA A 63 8.77 3.89 -9.63
C ALA A 63 10.28 4.22 -9.53
N PHE A 64 11.00 3.41 -8.77
CA PHE A 64 12.38 3.56 -8.34
C PHE A 64 13.20 2.38 -8.88
N ASP A 65 14.53 2.53 -8.90
CA ASP A 65 15.42 1.47 -9.39
C ASP A 65 15.35 0.21 -8.52
N ALA A 66 15.48 -0.96 -9.16
CA ALA A 66 15.53 -2.25 -8.47
C ALA A 66 16.61 -2.26 -7.36
N GLY A 67 16.21 -2.70 -6.16
CA GLY A 67 17.06 -2.66 -4.96
C GLY A 67 16.78 -1.50 -3.99
N LYS A 68 15.74 -0.69 -4.22
CA LYS A 68 15.24 0.32 -3.26
C LYS A 68 13.93 -0.15 -2.62
N ASN A 69 13.85 -0.10 -1.28
CA ASN A 69 12.77 -0.74 -0.49
C ASN A 69 11.52 0.13 -0.33
N VAL A 70 10.83 0.26 -1.44
CA VAL A 70 9.46 0.73 -1.64
C VAL A 70 8.92 -0.09 -2.83
N ALA A 71 7.66 -0.02 -3.22
CA ALA A 71 6.50 -0.05 -2.36
C ALA A 71 5.45 -0.93 -3.06
N ASP A 72 4.83 -1.82 -2.31
CA ASP A 72 4.10 -2.96 -2.86
C ASP A 72 2.69 -2.64 -3.39
N SER A 73 2.42 -3.11 -4.60
CA SER A 73 1.14 -3.08 -5.33
C SER A 73 0.65 -1.72 -5.87
N MET A 74 0.08 -1.77 -7.08
CA MET A 74 -0.08 -0.61 -7.97
C MET A 74 -1.19 -0.87 -9.00
N LEU A 75 -2.16 0.05 -9.15
CA LEU A 75 -3.01 0.11 -10.35
C LEU A 75 -2.55 1.28 -11.24
N PRO A 76 -2.15 1.03 -12.48
CA PRO A 76 -1.55 2.05 -13.34
C PRO A 76 -2.60 3.03 -13.88
N CYS A 77 -2.38 4.33 -13.65
CA CYS A 77 -3.25 5.43 -14.10
C CYS A 77 -2.64 6.32 -15.19
N GLY A 78 -1.45 5.97 -15.67
CA GLY A 78 -0.72 6.67 -16.73
C GLY A 78 0.78 6.42 -16.64
N LEU A 79 1.55 7.04 -17.54
CA LEU A 79 3.01 7.04 -17.48
C LEU A 79 3.54 8.43 -17.07
N THR A 80 4.66 8.44 -16.34
CA THR A 80 5.48 9.62 -16.11
C THR A 80 6.14 10.09 -17.41
N ARG A 81 6.75 11.29 -17.41
CA ARG A 81 7.60 11.76 -18.53
C ARG A 81 8.78 10.82 -18.85
N ALA A 82 9.17 9.95 -17.91
CA ALA A 82 10.22 8.94 -18.07
C ALA A 82 9.68 7.56 -18.47
N GLY A 83 8.39 7.43 -18.82
CA GLY A 83 7.78 6.16 -19.25
C GLY A 83 7.43 5.19 -18.12
N LEU A 84 7.73 5.53 -16.85
CA LEU A 84 7.40 4.70 -15.69
C LEU A 84 5.91 4.83 -15.31
N PRO A 85 5.23 3.76 -14.86
CA PRO A 85 3.82 3.83 -14.46
C PRO A 85 3.60 4.71 -13.22
N VAL A 86 2.45 5.41 -13.18
CA VAL A 86 1.92 6.15 -12.01
C VAL A 86 0.73 5.39 -11.45
N GLY A 87 0.55 5.38 -10.13
CA GLY A 87 -0.45 4.55 -9.45
C GLY A 87 -1.67 5.33 -8.98
N LEU A 88 -2.87 4.76 -9.14
CA LEU A 88 -4.12 5.24 -8.52
C LEU A 88 -4.65 4.19 -7.54
N GLN A 89 -4.84 4.57 -6.29
CA GLN A 89 -5.54 3.79 -5.29
C GLN A 89 -7.01 4.23 -5.22
N ILE A 90 -7.91 3.24 -5.20
CA ILE A 90 -9.35 3.43 -5.08
C ILE A 90 -9.78 2.80 -3.75
N VAL A 91 -10.18 3.63 -2.79
CA VAL A 91 -10.64 3.20 -1.46
C VAL A 91 -12.15 3.36 -1.39
N GLY A 92 -12.85 2.35 -0.88
CA GLY A 92 -14.31 2.38 -0.67
C GLY A 92 -14.68 2.02 0.77
N PRO A 93 -15.98 2.16 1.12
CA PRO A 93 -16.47 1.80 2.44
C PRO A 93 -16.21 0.32 2.78
N ARG A 94 -16.26 0.02 4.08
CA ARG A 94 -16.16 -1.34 4.60
C ARG A 94 -17.19 -2.25 3.91
N TYR A 95 -16.73 -3.40 3.41
CA TYR A 95 -17.52 -4.39 2.64
C TYR A 95 -18.00 -3.93 1.24
N ALA A 96 -17.48 -2.83 0.70
CA ALA A 96 -17.86 -2.30 -0.61
C ALA A 96 -16.92 -2.76 -1.76
N ASP A 97 -16.26 -3.91 -1.61
CA ASP A 97 -15.28 -4.48 -2.54
C ASP A 97 -15.80 -4.51 -3.99
N ALA A 98 -17.04 -4.94 -4.19
CA ALA A 98 -17.69 -4.96 -5.51
C ALA A 98 -17.88 -3.56 -6.12
N ARG A 99 -18.02 -2.50 -5.31
CA ARG A 99 -18.09 -1.11 -5.78
C ARG A 99 -16.72 -0.62 -6.21
N VAL A 100 -15.68 -0.91 -5.42
CA VAL A 100 -14.27 -0.59 -5.75
C VAL A 100 -13.85 -1.25 -7.06
N LEU A 101 -14.12 -2.55 -7.22
CA LEU A 101 -13.80 -3.29 -8.44
C LEU A 101 -14.56 -2.78 -9.68
N ARG A 102 -15.84 -2.41 -9.55
CA ARG A 102 -16.58 -1.76 -10.65
C ARG A 102 -15.99 -0.40 -11.03
N ALA A 103 -15.60 0.41 -10.05
CA ALA A 103 -14.94 1.70 -10.30
C ALA A 103 -13.58 1.53 -10.96
N ALA A 104 -12.76 0.56 -10.52
CA ALA A 104 -11.50 0.20 -11.15
C ALA A 104 -11.68 -0.22 -12.61
N ARG A 105 -12.66 -1.08 -12.91
CA ARG A 105 -12.95 -1.51 -14.29
C ARG A 105 -13.49 -0.37 -15.17
N ALA A 106 -14.29 0.53 -14.62
CA ALA A 106 -14.76 1.71 -15.33
C ALA A 106 -13.59 2.66 -15.66
N PHE A 107 -12.67 2.86 -14.72
CA PHE A 107 -11.44 3.64 -14.94
C PHE A 107 -10.55 3.01 -16.02
N GLU A 108 -10.26 1.72 -15.93
CA GLU A 108 -9.49 0.96 -16.93
C GLU A 108 -10.13 1.04 -18.33
N SER A 109 -11.46 0.95 -18.43
CA SER A 109 -12.17 1.05 -19.72
C SER A 109 -12.10 2.46 -20.32
N ALA A 110 -12.02 3.50 -19.48
CA ALA A 110 -11.86 4.89 -19.92
C ALA A 110 -10.39 5.30 -20.14
N ARG A 111 -9.45 4.56 -19.55
CA ARG A 111 -7.99 4.76 -19.62
C ARG A 111 -7.29 3.40 -19.74
N PRO A 112 -7.26 2.80 -20.95
CA PRO A 112 -6.59 1.53 -21.18
C PRO A 112 -5.13 1.57 -20.74
N PHE A 113 -4.67 0.52 -20.05
CA PHE A 113 -3.31 0.47 -19.54
C PHE A 113 -2.28 0.26 -20.67
N ALA A 114 -1.32 1.18 -20.75
CA ALA A 114 -0.10 0.99 -21.52
C ALA A 114 0.92 0.16 -20.69
N LEU A 115 0.92 -1.16 -20.90
CA LEU A 115 1.98 -2.03 -20.39
C LEU A 115 3.35 -1.60 -20.95
N PRO A 116 4.41 -1.45 -20.12
CA PRO A 116 5.75 -1.25 -20.62
C PRO A 116 6.23 -2.49 -21.39
N ASP A 117 7.00 -2.29 -22.47
CA ASP A 117 7.57 -3.39 -23.23
C ASP A 117 8.73 -4.03 -22.44
N LEU A 118 8.46 -5.18 -21.83
CA LEU A 118 9.40 -5.92 -20.99
C LEU A 118 10.64 -6.44 -21.75
N ARG A 119 10.71 -6.28 -23.08
CA ARG A 119 11.90 -6.59 -23.90
C ARG A 119 12.91 -5.44 -23.95
N GLN A 120 12.59 -4.31 -23.32
CA GLN A 120 13.40 -3.07 -23.31
C GLN A 120 13.95 -2.76 -21.90
N LEU A 121 13.85 -3.72 -20.98
CA LEU A 121 14.40 -3.72 -19.61
C LEU A 121 15.47 -4.81 -19.47
#